data_AF-A0AAV5VB72-F1
#
_entry.id   AF-A0AAV5VB72-F1
#
_cell.length_a   1.000
_cell.length_b   1.000
_cell.length_c   1.000
_cell.angle_alpha   90.00
_cell.angle_beta   90.00
_cell.angle_gamma   90.00
#
_symmetry.space_group_name_H-M   'P 1'
#
loop_
_entity.id
_entity.type
_entity.pdbx_description
1 polymer ?
#
loop_
_entity_poly.entity_id
_entity_poly.type
_entity_poly.pdbx_seq_one_letter_code
_entity_poly.pdbx_strand_id
1 'polypeptide(L)'
;YGIASAWRSRVEMHAIDCSAMFEPGSIPRGKPMSEHPLEMHCDAVRSRVLPFRSADTGFPIAFTKTVYMDYELLEEQLTLSYSRENSFCFAVDKKAKDLFKRRLRRLALCLPNVIVLEEEAEMDRYGHNQNQAHLKCMSKLMKREWKYVLVLQNHDILLKSNTELARIFSILNGTCDIEVTTCSRIRCEPFLDTNTMRLKLCPKSAPCPSDKLQWAKGAQ
;
A
#
# COMPACT_ATOMS: atom_id res chain seq x y z
N TYR A 1 -17.22 3.90 23.83
CA TYR A 1 -17.87 4.61 22.72
C TYR A 1 -18.11 3.63 21.58
N GLY A 2 -19.29 3.01 21.57
CA GLY A 2 -19.72 2.11 20.49
C GLY A 2 -20.13 2.93 19.28
N ILE A 3 -19.23 3.02 18.29
CA ILE A 3 -19.61 3.50 16.97
C ILE A 3 -20.21 2.29 16.28
N ALA A 4 -21.53 2.28 16.13
CA ALA A 4 -22.19 1.33 15.23
C ALA A 4 -21.52 1.46 13.86
N SER A 5 -20.90 0.38 13.39
CA SER A 5 -20.24 0.29 12.09
C SER A 5 -21.30 0.28 10.99
N ALA A 6 -21.94 1.43 10.76
CA ALA A 6 -22.77 1.62 9.60
C ALA A 6 -21.83 1.75 8.39
N TRP A 7 -21.65 0.64 7.68
CA TRP A 7 -21.00 0.63 6.38
C TRP A 7 -21.69 1.68 5.49
N ARG A 8 -20.95 2.71 5.09
CA ARG A 8 -21.45 3.71 4.13
C ARG A 8 -20.96 3.35 2.74
N SER A 9 -21.90 2.97 1.87
CA SER A 9 -21.69 2.86 0.43
C SER A 9 -21.91 4.22 -0.23
N ARG A 10 -21.12 4.50 -1.27
CA ARG A 10 -21.32 5.65 -2.16
C ARG A 10 -22.72 5.56 -2.78
N VAL A 11 -23.45 6.67 -2.84
CA VAL A 11 -24.85 6.70 -3.31
C VAL A 11 -24.96 6.22 -4.76
N GLU A 12 -23.94 6.51 -5.55
CA GLU A 12 -23.77 6.08 -6.94
C GLU A 12 -23.73 4.55 -7.08
N MET A 13 -23.37 3.82 -6.01
CA MET A 13 -23.27 2.37 -5.98
C MET A 13 -24.53 1.68 -5.42
N HIS A 14 -25.51 2.43 -4.90
CA HIS A 14 -26.68 1.85 -4.21
C HIS A 14 -27.57 0.98 -5.11
N ALA A 15 -27.58 1.27 -6.41
CA ALA A 15 -28.38 0.54 -7.40
C ALA A 15 -27.62 -0.61 -8.08
N ILE A 16 -26.33 -0.82 -7.74
CA ILE A 16 -25.48 -1.80 -8.43
C ILE A 16 -25.48 -3.11 -7.63
N ASP A 17 -25.95 -4.19 -8.27
CA ASP A 17 -25.80 -5.55 -7.76
C ASP A 17 -24.43 -6.10 -8.16
N CYS A 18 -23.48 -6.03 -7.23
CA CYS A 18 -22.13 -6.57 -7.44
C CYS A 18 -22.08 -8.11 -7.38
N SER A 19 -23.12 -8.81 -6.91
CA SER A 19 -23.12 -10.28 -6.82
C SER A 19 -23.02 -10.91 -8.21
N ALA A 20 -23.60 -10.26 -9.21
CA ALA A 20 -23.50 -10.63 -10.61
C ALA A 20 -22.05 -10.71 -11.13
N MET A 21 -21.07 -10.02 -10.52
CA MET A 21 -19.66 -10.14 -10.94
C MET A 21 -19.05 -11.52 -10.65
N PHE A 22 -19.66 -12.29 -9.74
CA PHE A 22 -19.21 -13.63 -9.38
C PHE A 22 -19.96 -14.73 -10.14
N GLU A 23 -20.93 -14.36 -10.97
CA GLU A 23 -21.65 -15.29 -11.82
C GLU A 23 -20.94 -15.47 -13.18
N PRO A 24 -20.92 -16.69 -13.76
CA PRO A 24 -20.35 -16.91 -15.08
C PRO A 24 -21.16 -16.18 -16.18
N GLY A 25 -20.51 -15.30 -16.95
CA GLY A 25 -21.07 -14.70 -18.18
C GLY A 25 -21.61 -13.28 -18.06
N SER A 26 -21.65 -12.71 -16.84
CA SER A 26 -22.17 -11.38 -16.51
C SER A 26 -21.07 -10.34 -16.34
N ILE A 27 -20.18 -10.19 -17.33
CA ILE A 27 -19.20 -9.09 -17.33
C ILE A 27 -19.91 -7.82 -17.82
N PRO A 28 -20.10 -6.80 -16.97
CA PRO A 28 -20.71 -5.55 -17.40
C PRO A 28 -19.85 -4.89 -18.48
N ARG A 29 -20.48 -4.52 -19.60
CA ARG A 29 -19.82 -3.77 -20.68
C ARG A 29 -20.11 -2.28 -20.52
N GLY A 30 -19.06 -1.50 -20.25
CA GLY A 30 -19.14 -0.04 -20.15
C GLY A 30 -18.14 0.52 -19.14
N LYS A 31 -17.64 1.74 -19.38
CA LYS A 31 -16.91 2.51 -18.37
C LYS A 31 -17.93 3.41 -17.66
N PRO A 32 -18.16 3.27 -16.34
CA PRO A 32 -18.77 4.33 -15.58
C PRO A 32 -17.81 5.52 -15.61
N MET A 33 -18.15 6.54 -16.38
CA MET A 33 -17.46 7.83 -16.35
C MET A 33 -18.49 8.87 -16.03
N SER A 34 -18.54 9.29 -14.78
CA SER A 34 -19.00 10.63 -14.47
C SER A 34 -17.88 11.34 -13.72
N GLU A 35 -17.23 12.29 -14.40
CA GLU A 35 -16.37 13.25 -13.72
C GLU A 35 -17.28 14.16 -12.89
N HIS A 36 -17.34 13.90 -11.59
CA HIS A 36 -18.02 14.77 -10.65
C HIS A 36 -16.99 15.63 -9.90
N PRO A 37 -17.34 16.88 -9.56
CA PRO A 37 -16.51 17.69 -8.68
C PRO A 37 -16.31 16.96 -7.34
N LEU A 38 -15.06 16.56 -7.06
CA LEU A 38 -14.70 15.89 -5.82
C LEU A 38 -14.34 16.91 -4.73
N GLU A 39 -15.12 16.92 -3.65
CA GLU A 39 -14.89 17.82 -2.52
C GLU A 39 -13.69 17.36 -1.66
N MET A 40 -12.76 18.29 -1.40
CA MET A 40 -11.48 18.02 -0.74
C MET A 40 -11.31 18.70 0.64
N HIS A 41 -12.39 19.25 1.20
CA HIS A 41 -12.39 19.69 2.61
C HIS A 41 -12.27 18.48 3.53
N CYS A 42 -11.65 18.65 4.70
CA CYS A 42 -11.39 17.51 5.58
C CYS A 42 -12.64 16.80 6.08
N ASP A 43 -13.76 17.50 6.23
CA ASP A 43 -15.01 16.87 6.62
C ASP A 43 -15.53 15.93 5.52
N ALA A 44 -15.41 16.32 4.25
CA ALA A 44 -15.75 15.50 3.10
C ALA A 44 -14.78 14.32 2.91
N VAL A 45 -13.46 14.55 3.06
CA VAL A 45 -12.46 13.47 2.99
C VAL A 45 -12.69 12.45 4.11
N ARG A 46 -12.86 12.93 5.34
CA ARG A 46 -13.09 12.07 6.51
C ARG A 46 -14.40 11.32 6.39
N SER A 47 -15.47 11.92 5.87
CA SER A 47 -16.76 11.22 5.72
C SER A 47 -16.76 10.12 4.66
N ARG A 48 -15.80 10.15 3.71
CA ARG A 48 -15.59 9.06 2.74
C ARG A 48 -14.70 7.94 3.29
N VAL A 49 -13.72 8.28 4.13
CA VAL A 49 -12.78 7.32 4.72
C VAL A 49 -13.30 6.72 6.04
N LEU A 50 -14.17 7.46 6.75
CA LEU A 50 -14.77 7.10 8.03
C LEU A 50 -16.30 6.96 7.89
N PRO A 51 -16.96 6.07 8.64
CA PRO A 51 -16.40 5.20 9.68
C PRO A 51 -15.47 4.12 9.12
N PHE A 52 -14.55 3.64 9.96
CA PHE A 52 -13.58 2.63 9.55
C PHE A 52 -14.29 1.37 9.05
N ARG A 53 -14.00 0.96 7.81
CA ARG A 53 -14.39 -0.34 7.26
C ARG A 53 -13.50 -1.47 7.80
N SER A 54 -12.31 -1.11 8.28
CA SER A 54 -11.37 -2.00 8.94
C SER A 54 -11.44 -1.88 10.44
N ALA A 55 -11.60 -3.00 11.13
CA ALA A 55 -11.47 -3.04 12.58
C ALA A 55 -10.00 -2.88 13.01
N ASP A 56 -9.79 -2.27 14.18
CA ASP A 56 -8.51 -2.34 14.87
C ASP A 56 -8.29 -3.80 15.32
N THR A 57 -7.10 -4.34 15.06
CA THR A 57 -6.73 -5.75 15.24
C THR A 57 -5.72 -5.95 16.38
N GLY A 58 -5.11 -4.88 16.90
CA GLY A 58 -3.97 -4.97 17.81
C GLY A 58 -2.68 -5.39 17.10
N PHE A 59 -2.68 -5.36 15.76
CA PHE A 59 -1.56 -5.76 14.91
C PHE A 59 -1.32 -4.66 13.88
N PRO A 60 -0.57 -3.59 14.24
CA PRO A 60 -0.41 -2.44 13.36
C PRO A 60 0.40 -2.81 12.09
N ILE A 61 -0.16 -2.47 10.93
CA ILE A 61 0.43 -2.74 9.61
C ILE A 61 0.80 -1.41 8.94
N ALA A 62 1.99 -1.37 8.36
CA ALA A 62 2.45 -0.27 7.53
C ALA A 62 2.20 -0.53 6.05
N PHE A 63 1.89 0.52 5.29
CA PHE A 63 1.68 0.46 3.85
C PHE A 63 2.54 1.53 3.18
N THR A 64 3.35 1.12 2.22
CA THR A 64 4.10 2.05 1.37
C THR A 64 3.57 1.92 -0.04
N LYS A 65 3.22 3.05 -0.67
CA LYS A 65 2.64 3.03 -2.02
C LYS A 65 3.30 4.05 -2.93
N THR A 66 3.78 3.59 -4.09
CA THR A 66 4.24 4.48 -5.16
C THR A 66 3.05 4.83 -6.06
N VAL A 67 2.79 6.12 -6.28
CA VAL A 67 1.56 6.59 -6.91
C VAL A 67 1.78 7.72 -7.91
N TYR A 68 0.93 7.80 -8.93
CA TYR A 68 1.01 8.84 -9.95
C TYR A 68 -0.34 9.28 -10.54
N MET A 69 -1.44 8.53 -10.33
CA MET A 69 -2.76 8.86 -10.87
C MET A 69 -3.91 8.18 -10.11
N ASP A 70 -5.16 8.45 -10.55
CA ASP A 70 -6.40 7.81 -10.07
C ASP A 70 -6.67 8.02 -8.57
N TYR A 71 -6.73 9.28 -8.14
CA TYR A 71 -6.93 9.64 -6.72
C TYR A 71 -8.14 8.93 -6.08
N GLU A 72 -9.29 8.86 -6.75
CA GLU A 72 -10.50 8.27 -6.18
C GLU A 72 -10.36 6.77 -5.95
N LEU A 73 -9.67 6.06 -6.84
CA LEU A 73 -9.31 4.66 -6.64
C LEU A 73 -8.37 4.50 -5.44
N LEU A 74 -7.35 5.35 -5.31
CA LEU A 74 -6.43 5.31 -4.17
C LEU A 74 -7.12 5.61 -2.84
N GLU A 75 -8.04 6.59 -2.82
CA GLU A 75 -8.86 6.91 -1.65
C GLU A 75 -9.73 5.71 -1.26
N GLU A 76 -10.38 5.08 -2.24
CA GLU A 76 -11.21 3.89 -1.99
C GLU A 76 -10.37 2.70 -1.47
N GLN A 77 -9.22 2.44 -2.08
CA GLN A 77 -8.28 1.41 -1.63
C GLN A 77 -7.78 1.68 -0.19
N LEU A 78 -7.51 2.94 0.14
CA LEU A 78 -7.15 3.33 1.51
C LEU A 78 -8.27 2.94 2.48
N THR A 79 -9.54 3.23 2.17
CA THR A 79 -10.67 2.91 3.07
C THR A 79 -10.74 1.43 3.46
N LEU A 80 -10.32 0.52 2.56
CA LEU A 80 -10.37 -0.92 2.77
C LEU A 80 -9.37 -1.43 3.82
N SER A 81 -8.32 -0.67 4.09
CA SER A 81 -7.25 -1.03 5.03
C SER A 81 -7.05 0.00 6.14
N TYR A 82 -7.73 1.15 6.06
CA TYR A 82 -7.59 2.25 7.01
C TYR A 82 -8.16 1.87 8.38
N SER A 83 -7.26 1.77 9.36
CA SER A 83 -7.55 1.62 10.79
C SER A 83 -6.78 2.69 11.57
N ARG A 84 -7.00 2.79 12.89
CA ARG A 84 -6.28 3.79 13.72
C ARG A 84 -4.83 3.40 13.96
N GLU A 85 -4.56 2.10 14.00
CA GLU A 85 -3.22 1.54 14.23
C GLU A 85 -2.37 1.47 12.95
N ASN A 86 -2.98 1.28 11.79
CA ASN A 86 -2.25 1.18 10.53
C ASN A 86 -1.62 2.51 10.14
N SER A 87 -0.55 2.45 9.35
CA SER A 87 0.18 3.64 8.90
C SER A 87 0.42 3.59 7.40
N PHE A 88 0.21 4.71 6.72
CA PHE A 88 0.25 4.78 5.25
C PHE A 88 1.25 5.83 4.82
N CYS A 89 2.09 5.49 3.84
CA CYS A 89 2.97 6.44 3.18
C CYS A 89 2.85 6.34 1.67
N PHE A 90 2.67 7.48 1.03
CA PHE A 90 2.62 7.62 -0.42
C PHE A 90 3.86 8.35 -0.93
N ALA A 91 4.58 7.72 -1.85
CA ALA A 91 5.64 8.34 -2.63
C ALA A 91 5.09 8.70 -4.01
N VAL A 92 5.18 9.98 -4.38
CA VAL A 92 4.52 10.51 -5.57
C VAL A 92 5.51 10.61 -6.72
N ASP A 93 5.12 10.11 -7.88
CA ASP A 93 5.88 10.28 -9.10
C ASP A 93 5.89 11.76 -9.53
N LYS A 94 7.06 12.27 -9.90
CA LYS A 94 7.24 13.62 -10.44
C LYS A 94 6.33 13.90 -11.64
N LYS A 95 6.05 12.89 -12.46
CA LYS A 95 5.19 13.01 -13.66
C LYS A 95 3.68 13.05 -13.36
N ALA A 96 3.28 12.89 -12.09
CA ALA A 96 1.87 12.95 -11.71
C ALA A 96 1.26 14.33 -12.00
N LYS A 97 -0.02 14.36 -12.39
CA LYS A 97 -0.73 15.63 -12.64
C LYS A 97 -0.85 16.47 -11.36
N ASP A 98 -0.78 17.78 -11.45
CA ASP A 98 -0.84 18.65 -10.26
C ASP A 98 -2.13 18.53 -9.46
N LEU A 99 -3.26 18.32 -10.15
CA LEU A 99 -4.54 18.10 -9.48
C LEU A 99 -4.49 16.83 -8.60
N PHE A 100 -3.89 15.76 -9.10
CA PHE A 100 -3.69 14.52 -8.34
C PHE A 100 -2.81 14.78 -7.11
N LYS A 101 -1.66 15.43 -7.31
CA LYS A 101 -0.72 15.77 -6.23
C LYS A 101 -1.40 16.59 -5.13
N ARG A 102 -2.18 17.61 -5.50
CA ARG A 102 -2.93 18.46 -4.56
C ARG A 102 -3.97 17.66 -3.79
N ARG A 103 -4.76 16.80 -4.47
CA ARG A 103 -5.77 15.97 -3.82
C ARG A 103 -5.14 15.00 -2.82
N LEU A 104 -4.05 14.32 -3.20
CA LEU A 104 -3.35 13.39 -2.33
C LEU A 104 -2.72 14.07 -1.10
N ARG A 105 -2.12 15.26 -1.27
CA ARG A 105 -1.61 16.04 -0.13
C ARG A 105 -2.74 16.53 0.79
N ARG A 106 -3.91 16.90 0.24
CA ARG A 106 -5.11 17.21 1.04
C ARG A 106 -5.60 16.01 1.84
N LEU A 107 -5.61 14.81 1.25
CA LEU A 107 -5.94 13.56 1.96
C LEU A 107 -5.05 13.36 3.20
N ALA A 108 -3.73 13.49 3.04
CA ALA A 108 -2.77 13.37 4.15
C ALA A 108 -2.98 14.41 5.26
N LEU A 109 -3.34 15.66 4.91
CA LEU A 109 -3.64 16.68 5.92
C LEU A 109 -4.88 16.34 6.77
N CYS A 110 -5.82 15.57 6.22
CA CYS A 110 -7.08 15.26 6.87
C CYS A 110 -7.04 13.98 7.72
N LEU A 111 -6.06 13.10 7.48
CA LEU A 111 -5.93 11.78 8.10
C LEU A 111 -4.59 11.64 8.85
N PRO A 112 -4.58 11.46 10.17
CA PRO A 112 -3.38 11.63 11.01
C PRO A 112 -2.27 10.58 10.78
N ASN A 113 -2.60 9.43 10.23
CA ASN A 113 -1.73 8.28 9.96
C ASN A 113 -1.45 8.08 8.46
N VAL A 114 -1.72 9.11 7.65
CA VAL A 114 -1.38 9.13 6.23
C VAL A 114 -0.27 10.16 5.98
N ILE A 115 0.80 9.71 5.35
CA ILE A 115 1.97 10.51 5.01
C ILE A 115 2.08 10.57 3.49
N VAL A 116 2.38 11.74 2.95
CA VAL A 116 2.83 11.90 1.56
C VAL A 116 4.24 12.47 1.64
N LEU A 117 5.19 11.85 0.93
CA LEU A 117 6.54 12.39 0.88
C LEU A 117 6.52 13.79 0.26
N GLU A 118 7.30 14.71 0.83
CA GLU A 118 7.45 16.06 0.28
C GLU A 118 8.15 16.02 -1.08
N GLU A 119 9.21 15.23 -1.17
CA GLU A 119 9.95 14.97 -2.40
C GLU A 119 9.16 14.08 -3.36
N GLU A 120 9.17 14.47 -4.64
CA GLU A 120 8.62 13.68 -5.74
C GLU A 120 9.73 12.85 -6.36
N ALA A 121 9.46 11.57 -6.62
CA ALA A 121 10.43 10.64 -7.18
C ALA A 121 10.28 10.54 -8.70
N GLU A 122 11.39 10.50 -9.42
CA GLU A 122 11.39 10.25 -10.87
C GLU A 122 11.34 8.75 -11.12
N MET A 123 10.13 8.21 -11.32
CA MET A 123 9.91 6.77 -11.49
C MET A 123 9.42 6.46 -12.91
N ASP A 124 9.67 5.24 -13.37
CA ASP A 124 9.21 4.80 -14.68
C ASP A 124 8.72 3.35 -14.70
N ARG A 125 8.30 2.91 -15.89
CA ARG A 125 7.79 1.56 -16.13
C ARG A 125 8.87 0.48 -16.03
N TYR A 126 10.15 0.86 -16.06
CA TYR A 126 11.26 -0.06 -15.94
C TYR A 126 11.63 -0.32 -14.48
N GLY A 127 11.08 0.46 -13.55
CA GLY A 127 11.27 0.29 -12.11
C GLY A 127 12.23 1.28 -11.49
N HIS A 128 12.76 2.24 -12.27
CA HIS A 128 13.75 3.19 -11.79
C HIS A 128 13.21 3.97 -10.58
N ASN A 129 14.06 4.10 -9.55
CA ASN A 129 13.79 4.79 -8.28
C ASN A 129 12.58 4.31 -7.45
N GLN A 130 11.85 3.27 -7.85
CA GLN A 130 10.70 2.78 -7.10
C GLN A 130 11.09 2.25 -5.71
N ASN A 131 12.15 1.44 -5.65
CA ASN A 131 12.67 0.93 -4.37
C ASN A 131 13.15 2.06 -3.47
N GLN A 132 13.82 3.07 -4.02
CA GLN A 132 14.27 4.23 -3.24
C GLN A 132 13.08 5.01 -2.68
N ALA A 133 12.03 5.20 -3.47
CA ALA A 133 10.78 5.84 -3.04
C ALA A 133 10.11 5.06 -1.90
N HIS A 134 10.04 3.74 -1.99
CA HIS A 134 9.54 2.88 -0.92
C HIS A 134 10.38 2.97 0.35
N LEU A 135 11.71 2.93 0.24
CA LEU A 135 12.62 3.06 1.39
C LEU A 135 12.49 4.42 2.10
N LYS A 136 12.35 5.51 1.34
CA LYS A 136 12.05 6.84 1.90
C LYS A 136 10.74 6.84 2.67
N CYS A 137 9.71 6.15 2.16
CA CYS A 137 8.45 5.97 2.87
C CYS A 137 8.61 5.16 4.16
N MET A 138 9.30 4.02 4.10
CA MET A 138 9.57 3.19 5.29
C MET A 138 10.30 4.00 6.37
N SER A 139 11.28 4.82 6.00
CA SER A 139 11.98 5.72 6.93
C SER A 139 11.03 6.67 7.67
N LYS A 140 10.03 7.23 7.00
CA LYS A 140 9.01 8.07 7.66
C LYS A 140 8.06 7.26 8.54
N LEU A 141 7.73 6.04 8.12
CA LEU A 141 6.85 5.13 8.87
C LEU A 141 7.50 4.56 10.14
N MET A 142 8.83 4.49 10.23
CA MET A 142 9.57 4.09 11.45
C MET A 142 9.23 4.95 12.69
N LYS A 143 8.62 6.12 12.51
CA LYS A 143 8.16 6.99 13.61
C LYS A 143 6.93 6.45 14.34
N ARG A 144 6.28 5.41 13.81
CA ARG A 144 5.12 4.75 14.40
C ARG A 144 5.45 3.27 14.58
N GLU A 145 4.81 2.64 15.56
CA GLU A 145 4.93 1.21 15.75
C GLU A 145 4.15 0.46 14.67
N TRP A 146 4.81 -0.52 14.05
CA TRP A 146 4.21 -1.47 13.13
C TRP A 146 5.00 -2.77 13.13
N LYS A 147 4.33 -3.87 12.75
CA LYS A 147 4.91 -5.22 12.76
C LYS A 147 5.36 -5.67 11.38
N TYR A 148 4.57 -5.33 10.35
CA TYR A 148 4.80 -5.68 8.95
C TYR A 148 4.56 -4.48 8.06
N VAL A 149 5.22 -4.47 6.89
CA VAL A 149 5.04 -3.46 5.86
C VAL A 149 4.67 -4.11 4.53
N LEU A 150 3.61 -3.63 3.89
CA LEU A 150 3.31 -3.95 2.49
C LEU A 150 3.90 -2.89 1.56
N VAL A 151 4.50 -3.36 0.47
CA VAL A 151 5.04 -2.54 -0.61
C VAL A 151 4.10 -2.66 -1.81
N LEU A 152 3.47 -1.55 -2.21
CA LEU A 152 2.40 -1.53 -3.20
C LEU A 152 2.66 -0.48 -4.30
N GLN A 153 2.17 -0.71 -5.50
CA GLN A 153 2.15 0.24 -6.61
C GLN A 153 0.73 0.80 -6.83
N ASN A 154 0.62 1.88 -7.62
CA ASN A 154 -0.60 2.67 -7.83
C ASN A 154 -1.88 1.81 -7.97
N HIS A 155 -1.82 0.75 -8.77
CA HIS A 155 -2.98 -0.08 -9.12
C HIS A 155 -3.08 -1.40 -8.34
N ASP A 156 -2.23 -1.65 -7.35
CA ASP A 156 -2.35 -2.83 -6.50
C ASP A 156 -3.59 -2.72 -5.61
N ILE A 157 -4.41 -3.77 -5.61
CA ILE A 157 -5.66 -3.89 -4.85
C ILE A 157 -5.50 -5.02 -3.83
N LEU A 158 -5.82 -4.72 -2.58
CA LEU A 158 -5.83 -5.71 -1.51
C LEU A 158 -7.08 -6.60 -1.62
N LEU A 159 -6.87 -7.91 -1.64
CA LEU A 159 -7.93 -8.93 -1.70
C LEU A 159 -8.23 -9.56 -0.33
N LYS A 160 -7.65 -9.00 0.73
CA LYS A 160 -7.80 -9.47 2.11
C LYS A 160 -8.13 -8.27 2.98
N SER A 161 -9.09 -8.47 3.89
CA SER A 161 -9.44 -7.50 4.91
C SER A 161 -8.28 -7.25 5.87
N ASN A 162 -8.34 -6.15 6.63
CA ASN A 162 -7.32 -5.85 7.64
C ASN A 162 -7.14 -6.97 8.67
N THR A 163 -8.25 -7.61 9.10
CA THR A 163 -8.22 -8.75 10.02
C THR A 163 -7.56 -9.98 9.42
N GLU A 164 -7.82 -10.28 8.14
CA GLU A 164 -7.15 -11.38 7.46
C GLU A 164 -5.65 -11.11 7.27
N LEU A 165 -5.27 -9.88 6.92
CA LEU A 165 -3.86 -9.49 6.82
C LEU A 165 -3.15 -9.65 8.16
N ALA A 166 -3.73 -9.15 9.26
CA ALA A 166 -3.19 -9.33 10.60
C ALA A 166 -2.99 -10.81 10.95
N ARG A 167 -3.96 -11.67 10.61
CA ARG A 167 -3.86 -13.12 10.83
C ARG A 167 -2.75 -13.76 9.99
N ILE A 168 -2.66 -13.44 8.70
CA ILE A 168 -1.60 -13.95 7.81
C ILE A 168 -0.23 -13.56 8.35
N PHE A 169 -0.03 -12.29 8.68
CA PHE A 169 1.25 -11.80 9.18
C PHE A 169 1.61 -12.33 10.57
N SER A 170 0.61 -12.63 11.41
CA SER A 170 0.85 -13.32 12.68
C SER A 170 1.43 -14.73 12.46
N ILE A 171 0.97 -15.45 11.42
CA ILE A 171 1.46 -16.78 11.06
C ILE A 171 2.90 -16.68 10.54
N LEU A 172 3.25 -15.62 9.80
CA LEU A 172 4.62 -15.38 9.34
C LEU A 172 5.62 -15.16 10.49
N ASN A 173 5.16 -14.81 11.70
CA ASN A 173 5.97 -14.82 12.93
C ASN A 173 7.36 -14.13 12.81
N GLY A 174 7.39 -12.94 12.20
CA GLY A 174 8.62 -12.14 12.02
C GLY A 174 9.44 -12.50 10.78
N THR A 175 9.03 -13.49 9.99
CA THR A 175 9.63 -13.77 8.67
C THR A 175 9.14 -12.80 7.61
N CYS A 176 9.92 -12.64 6.55
CA CYS A 176 9.55 -11.88 5.36
C CYS A 176 9.00 -12.82 4.28
N ASP A 177 7.96 -12.39 3.58
CA ASP A 177 7.44 -13.05 2.39
C ASP A 177 7.80 -12.22 1.15
N ILE A 178 8.72 -12.75 0.35
CA ILE A 178 9.29 -12.13 -0.85
C ILE A 178 9.58 -13.24 -1.84
N GLU A 179 9.24 -13.02 -3.11
CA GLU A 179 9.60 -13.93 -4.18
C GLU A 179 11.12 -14.02 -4.33
N VAL A 180 11.67 -15.22 -4.19
CA VAL A 180 13.07 -15.53 -4.46
C VAL A 180 13.15 -16.37 -5.72
N THR A 181 13.82 -15.84 -6.74
CA THR A 181 13.99 -16.50 -8.05
C THR A 181 15.47 -16.70 -8.38
N THR A 182 15.74 -17.45 -9.45
CA THR A 182 17.12 -17.63 -9.94
C THR A 182 17.67 -16.31 -10.46
N CYS A 183 18.87 -15.98 -10.00
CA CYS A 183 19.50 -14.73 -10.39
C CYS A 183 20.07 -14.85 -11.81
N SER A 184 19.59 -13.99 -12.72
CA SER A 184 20.07 -13.93 -14.11
C SER A 184 21.49 -13.35 -14.17
N ARG A 185 22.35 -13.94 -15.00
CA ARG A 185 23.77 -13.54 -15.18
C ARG A 185 23.98 -12.03 -15.44
N ILE A 186 23.00 -11.34 -16.01
CA ILE A 186 23.10 -9.91 -16.38
C ILE A 186 22.70 -9.00 -15.20
N ARG A 187 21.96 -9.51 -14.21
CA ARG A 187 21.42 -8.72 -13.10
C ARG A 187 22.09 -8.98 -11.76
N CYS A 188 22.79 -10.11 -11.58
CA CYS A 188 23.43 -10.43 -10.31
C CYS A 188 24.61 -9.53 -10.01
N GLU A 189 24.64 -8.98 -8.81
CA GLU A 189 25.76 -8.22 -8.28
C GLU A 189 26.60 -9.10 -7.35
N PRO A 190 27.74 -9.63 -7.83
CA PRO A 190 28.55 -10.55 -7.04
C PRO A 190 29.26 -9.87 -5.87
N PHE A 191 29.30 -8.53 -5.85
CA PHE A 191 30.02 -7.74 -4.84
C PHE A 191 29.16 -7.29 -3.66
N LEU A 192 27.83 -7.48 -3.72
CA LEU A 192 26.95 -7.14 -2.62
C LEU A 192 27.09 -8.16 -1.49
N ASP A 193 27.01 -7.68 -0.24
CA ASP A 193 27.15 -8.51 0.94
C ASP A 193 26.04 -9.58 1.02
N THR A 194 26.38 -10.85 0.88
CA THR A 194 25.43 -11.96 1.00
C THR A 194 25.39 -12.56 2.41
N ASN A 195 26.21 -12.04 3.34
CA ASN A 195 26.23 -12.54 4.71
C ASN A 195 25.00 -12.05 5.48
N THR A 196 23.97 -12.90 5.48
CA THR A 196 22.67 -12.62 6.11
C THR A 196 22.76 -12.39 7.63
N MET A 197 23.79 -12.90 8.31
CA MET A 197 24.06 -12.61 9.72
C MET A 197 24.58 -11.18 9.92
N ARG A 198 25.54 -10.73 9.09
CA ARG A 198 26.07 -9.36 9.12
C ARG A 198 24.98 -8.34 8.75
N LEU A 199 24.14 -8.69 7.78
CA LEU A 199 22.97 -7.91 7.38
C LEU A 199 21.80 -7.98 8.37
N LYS A 200 21.91 -8.81 9.42
CA LYS A 200 20.86 -9.02 10.44
C LYS A 200 19.51 -9.42 9.85
N LEU A 201 19.52 -10.19 8.76
CA LEU A 201 18.32 -10.69 8.10
C LEU A 201 17.80 -11.99 8.73
N CYS A 202 18.63 -12.68 9.50
CA CYS A 202 18.28 -13.96 10.10
C CYS A 202 17.69 -13.77 11.50
N PRO A 203 16.59 -14.48 11.83
CA PRO A 203 16.16 -14.64 13.21
C PRO A 203 17.26 -15.35 14.00
N LYS A 204 17.45 -14.96 15.28
CA LYS A 204 18.39 -15.67 16.17
C LYS A 204 18.00 -17.14 16.42
N SER A 205 16.74 -17.49 16.17
CA SER A 205 16.12 -18.77 16.50
C SER A 205 16.05 -19.77 15.34
N ALA A 206 16.52 -19.45 14.14
CA ALA A 206 16.36 -20.31 12.96
C ALA A 206 17.62 -20.36 12.07
N PRO A 207 17.89 -21.51 11.42
CA PRO A 207 18.96 -21.62 10.43
C PRO A 207 18.68 -20.71 9.22
N CYS A 208 19.73 -20.08 8.71
CA CYS A 208 19.62 -19.05 7.68
C CYS A 208 20.45 -19.42 6.45
N PRO A 209 19.88 -19.40 5.23
CA PRO A 209 20.61 -19.75 4.02
C PRO A 209 21.50 -18.56 3.57
N SER A 210 22.65 -18.34 4.22
CA SER A 210 23.61 -17.30 3.81
C SER A 210 24.27 -17.62 2.47
N ASP A 211 24.60 -18.89 2.24
CA ASP A 211 25.53 -19.28 1.17
C ASP A 211 24.86 -19.39 -0.22
N LYS A 212 23.54 -19.20 -0.26
CA LYS A 212 22.71 -19.35 -1.48
C LYS A 212 22.07 -18.04 -1.93
N LEU A 213 22.27 -16.95 -1.20
CA LEU A 213 21.65 -15.68 -1.53
C LEU A 213 22.52 -14.90 -2.51
N GLN A 214 21.91 -14.31 -3.52
CA GLN A 214 22.53 -13.35 -4.43
C GLN A 214 21.61 -12.15 -4.58
N TRP A 215 22.19 -10.97 -4.72
CA TRP A 215 21.44 -9.73 -4.91
C TRP A 215 21.43 -9.37 -6.38
N ALA A 216 20.25 -9.05 -6.90
CA ALA A 216 20.12 -8.48 -8.23
C ALA A 216 20.18 -6.95 -8.16
N LYS A 217 20.74 -6.31 -9.19
CA LYS A 217 20.51 -4.89 -9.42
C LYS A 217 19.00 -4.66 -9.50
N GLY A 218 18.49 -3.72 -8.71
CA GLY A 218 17.21 -3.10 -9.01
C GLY A 218 17.29 -2.39 -10.36
N ALA A 219 16.15 -1.98 -10.89
CA ALA A 219 16.14 -1.08 -12.03
C ALA A 219 16.90 0.21 -11.64
N GLN A 220 17.94 0.57 -12.42
CA GLN A 220 18.77 1.77 -12.25
C GLN A 220 18.40 2.88 -13.22
#